data_AF-C1B6C3-F1
#
_entry.id   AF-C1B6C3-F1
#
_cell.length_a   1.000
_cell.length_b   1.000
_cell.length_c   1.000
_cell.angle_alpha   90.00
_cell.angle_beta   90.00
_cell.angle_gamma   90.00
#
_symmetry.space_group_name_H-M   'P 1'
#
loop_
_entity.id
_entity.type
_entity.pdbx_description
1 polymer ?
#
loop_
_entity_poly.entity_id
_entity_poly.type
_entity_poly.pdbx_seq_one_letter_code
_entity_poly.pdbx_strand_id
1 'polypeptide(L)'
;MTIIGKGVPSYSFAEAAGTIRRFSSPNDVIDSLDSDLETTIALVASGGTTFLSPILGRLGGIICLDGTLRSHLAIVSREFEVPCLVGTELITDVVDGMTVTLAIEDGAGVVHDVAQAEAPDSPADVGDAWWAYIRRVGDEIAVKDFDVTVSPAALDALIAQELTDDRLDDLIQHMGRAFKPEITRRSGFTSELFPMLPYMSMSVIEDFHSYAERIAIIDKAMPAEELGRRLREGPNKVSPLWIWMIGYHFLCGRECLIKVGTLAPGDRREDIRAVVDFWRRLTLAHRGDGTLDYKDAGFTNRYLPGSVVDELSGGAQALDSPTSKALKRLNATVSGYSFLYFCDSRVGICDSGPYPRSGTRQTIVRDYLSLAPSSWAYPWAEDLAPTYVGLTMALTFDRAAFTEFEINDWGTTFTEPDQLLASVDEAAVYGHRADGTRELLAPESWAEVATDLSKWHMMLYQRFAGMSREERILAATTMYTSGLRPFAAVAGVTGEIDWTMSPDTLALYPDPLDDDDRAAEIFGSALVANGLPGSFSPIR
;
A
#
# COMPACT_ATOMS: atom_id res chain seq x y z
N MET A 1 23.28 22.07 -7.02
CA MET A 1 24.26 21.43 -6.11
C MET A 1 25.57 22.19 -6.19
N THR A 2 26.11 22.65 -5.07
CA THR A 2 27.41 23.36 -5.02
C THR A 2 28.44 22.41 -4.43
N ILE A 3 29.62 22.27 -5.05
CA ILE A 3 30.69 21.43 -4.50
C ILE A 3 31.26 22.11 -3.24
N ILE A 4 31.13 21.44 -2.09
CA ILE A 4 31.67 21.89 -0.80
C ILE A 4 32.86 21.07 -0.32
N GLY A 5 33.19 19.98 -1.02
CA GLY A 5 34.38 19.20 -0.69
C GLY A 5 34.88 18.37 -1.85
N LYS A 6 36.16 18.03 -1.82
CA LYS A 6 36.79 17.13 -2.78
C LYS A 6 37.69 16.15 -2.07
N GLY A 7 37.60 14.88 -2.44
CA GLY A 7 38.39 13.79 -1.86
C GLY A 7 38.67 12.71 -2.88
N VAL A 8 39.48 11.73 -2.50
CA VAL A 8 39.79 10.59 -3.36
C VAL A 8 38.78 9.47 -3.07
N PRO A 9 38.02 8.99 -4.07
CA PRO A 9 37.05 7.92 -3.84
C PRO A 9 37.77 6.59 -3.64
N SER A 10 37.41 5.88 -2.56
CA SER A 10 38.04 4.59 -2.21
C SER A 10 37.85 3.52 -3.29
N TYR A 11 36.72 3.55 -3.99
CA TYR A 11 36.37 2.78 -5.19
C TYR A 11 35.30 3.53 -6.01
N SER A 12 34.89 2.99 -7.15
CA SER A 12 33.78 3.54 -7.93
C SER A 12 32.44 3.18 -7.30
N PHE A 13 31.65 4.17 -6.90
CA PHE A 13 30.33 4.00 -6.29
C PHE A 13 29.28 4.88 -6.97
N ALA A 14 28.00 4.50 -6.86
CA ALA A 14 26.87 5.34 -7.26
C ALA A 14 26.70 6.51 -6.30
N GLU A 15 26.05 7.58 -6.77
CA GLU A 15 25.77 8.76 -5.95
C GLU A 15 25.07 8.39 -4.64
N ALA A 16 25.59 8.89 -3.51
CA ALA A 16 25.11 8.56 -2.18
C ALA A 16 24.75 9.83 -1.40
N ALA A 17 23.47 10.03 -1.14
CA ALA A 17 22.96 11.15 -0.37
C ALA A 17 22.71 10.76 1.08
N GLY A 18 22.99 11.66 2.01
CA GLY A 18 22.71 11.41 3.42
C GLY A 18 23.03 12.59 4.32
N THR A 19 22.77 12.40 5.61
CA THR A 19 22.93 13.42 6.64
C THR A 19 24.26 13.22 7.36
N ILE A 20 25.02 14.29 7.51
CA ILE A 20 26.31 14.27 8.20
C ILE A 20 26.10 13.97 9.68
N ARG A 21 26.89 13.04 10.20
CA ARG A 21 27.14 12.88 11.63
C ARG A 21 28.64 12.77 11.88
N ARG A 22 29.17 13.61 12.77
CA ARG A 22 30.57 13.56 13.14
C ARG A 22 30.82 12.46 14.15
N PHE A 23 31.85 11.67 13.88
CA PHE A 23 32.34 10.65 14.79
C PHE A 23 33.77 11.03 15.20
N SER A 24 33.93 11.44 16.46
CA SER A 24 35.18 11.91 17.04
C SER A 24 35.71 10.98 18.14
N SER A 25 34.86 10.14 18.73
CA SER A 25 35.19 9.25 19.84
C SER A 25 34.42 7.92 19.79
N PRO A 26 34.93 6.82 20.38
CA PRO A 26 34.22 5.53 20.43
C PRO A 26 32.81 5.59 21.03
N ASN A 27 32.54 6.56 21.92
CA ASN A 27 31.21 6.75 22.48
C ASN A 27 30.20 7.15 21.40
N ASP A 28 30.60 7.96 20.41
CA ASP A 28 29.72 8.38 19.31
C ASP A 28 29.24 7.16 18.49
N VAL A 29 30.08 6.13 18.40
CA VAL A 29 29.77 4.86 17.73
C VAL A 29 28.86 3.99 18.60
N ILE A 30 29.14 3.90 19.90
CA ILE A 30 28.31 3.17 20.88
C ILE A 30 26.89 3.75 20.90
N ASP A 31 26.77 5.08 20.97
CA ASP A 31 25.51 5.82 20.98
C ASP A 31 24.74 5.68 19.65
N SER A 32 25.37 5.11 18.61
CA SER A 32 24.79 4.88 17.29
C SER A 32 24.43 3.42 17.02
N LEU A 33 24.76 2.48 17.92
CA LEU A 33 24.58 1.05 17.67
C LEU A 33 23.12 0.67 17.44
N ASP A 34 22.19 1.32 18.15
CA ASP A 34 20.76 1.05 18.06
C ASP A 34 20.02 2.02 17.11
N SER A 35 20.73 2.93 16.44
CA SER A 35 20.15 3.91 15.50
C SER A 35 20.11 3.37 14.08
N ASP A 36 19.14 3.77 13.27
CA ASP A 36 19.22 3.59 11.82
C ASP A 36 20.29 4.53 11.25
N LEU A 37 21.22 3.97 10.47
CA LEU A 37 22.39 4.67 9.94
C LEU A 37 22.43 4.67 8.41
N GLU A 38 21.42 4.11 7.75
CA GLU A 38 21.41 3.90 6.29
C GLU A 38 21.58 5.22 5.52
N THR A 39 21.03 6.31 6.05
CA THR A 39 21.18 7.66 5.48
C THR A 39 22.25 8.50 6.17
N THR A 40 23.06 7.91 7.05
CA THR A 40 24.11 8.64 7.79
C THR A 40 25.42 8.67 7.00
N ILE A 41 25.92 9.87 6.73
CA ILE A 41 27.27 10.10 6.21
C ILE A 41 28.20 10.37 7.39
N ALA A 42 29.08 9.41 7.69
CA ALA A 42 30.03 9.55 8.78
C ALA A 42 31.15 10.53 8.42
N LEU A 43 31.25 11.63 9.16
CA LEU A 43 32.36 12.57 9.06
C LEU A 43 33.43 12.23 10.11
N VAL A 44 34.61 11.85 9.67
CA VAL A 44 35.74 11.47 10.55
C VAL A 44 37.01 12.23 10.22
N ALA A 45 37.76 12.60 11.26
CA ALA A 45 38.99 13.35 11.10
C ALA A 45 40.13 12.50 10.51
N SER A 46 40.25 11.21 10.91
CA SER A 46 41.34 10.35 10.47
C SER A 46 40.93 8.88 10.36
N GLY A 47 41.47 8.18 9.36
CA GLY A 47 41.16 6.78 9.04
C GLY A 47 41.82 5.73 9.94
N GLY A 48 41.52 5.77 11.25
CA GLY A 48 41.94 4.75 12.22
C GLY A 48 41.22 3.41 12.03
N THR A 49 41.97 2.32 12.18
CA THR A 49 41.66 0.92 11.79
C THR A 49 40.39 0.26 12.33
N THR A 50 39.76 0.80 13.37
CA THR A 50 38.75 0.05 14.15
C THR A 50 37.63 0.94 14.68
N PHE A 51 37.65 2.22 14.33
CA PHE A 51 36.80 3.20 14.97
C PHE A 51 35.32 3.02 14.58
N LEU A 52 35.05 2.94 13.28
CA LEU A 52 33.69 2.78 12.74
C LEU A 52 33.29 1.31 12.49
N SER A 53 34.17 0.34 12.71
CA SER A 53 33.93 -1.05 12.31
C SER A 53 32.61 -1.68 12.81
N PRO A 54 32.10 -1.37 14.03
CA PRO A 54 30.83 -1.94 14.50
C PRO A 54 29.60 -1.48 13.71
N ILE A 55 29.70 -0.31 13.05
CA ILE A 55 28.59 0.33 12.34
C ILE A 55 28.85 0.51 10.84
N LEU A 56 30.04 0.13 10.35
CA LEU A 56 30.53 0.51 9.03
C LEU A 56 29.57 0.08 7.91
N GLY A 57 29.15 -1.18 7.89
CA GLY A 57 28.24 -1.74 6.88
C GLY A 57 26.79 -1.24 6.96
N ARG A 58 26.49 -0.33 7.88
CA ARG A 58 25.18 0.30 8.04
C ARG A 58 25.18 1.78 7.65
N LEU A 59 26.34 2.35 7.33
CA LEU A 59 26.48 3.76 6.96
C LEU A 59 26.11 3.97 5.50
N GLY A 60 25.40 5.06 5.20
CA GLY A 60 25.14 5.51 3.83
C GLY A 60 26.38 6.05 3.10
N GLY A 61 27.41 6.46 3.85
CA GLY A 61 28.68 6.89 3.29
C GLY A 61 29.65 7.45 4.32
N ILE A 62 30.87 7.76 3.88
CA ILE A 62 31.98 8.18 4.74
C ILE A 62 32.75 9.33 4.09
N ILE A 63 32.92 10.41 4.86
CA ILE A 63 33.85 11.50 4.56
C ILE A 63 35.00 11.42 5.58
N CYS A 64 36.19 11.07 5.09
CA CYS A 64 37.40 11.05 5.91
C CYS A 64 38.29 12.23 5.50
N LEU A 65 38.53 13.15 6.45
CA LEU A 65 39.27 14.39 6.20
C LEU A 65 40.76 14.14 5.91
N ASP A 66 41.35 13.12 6.53
CA ASP A 66 42.74 12.72 6.31
C ASP A 66 42.83 11.26 5.81
N GLY A 67 43.92 10.92 5.14
CA GLY A 67 44.22 9.56 4.67
C GLY A 67 44.35 9.42 3.16
N THR A 68 44.64 8.20 2.73
CA THR A 68 44.87 7.84 1.32
C THR A 68 44.10 6.57 0.97
N LEU A 69 44.09 6.17 -0.31
CA LEU A 69 43.51 4.89 -0.77
C LEU A 69 44.13 3.64 -0.12
N ARG A 70 45.29 3.79 0.53
CA ARG A 70 45.96 2.73 1.29
C ARG A 70 45.67 2.78 2.78
N SER A 71 44.90 3.77 3.26
CA SER A 71 44.45 3.84 4.65
C SER A 71 43.49 2.70 4.95
N HIS A 72 43.53 2.21 6.18
CA HIS A 72 42.70 1.09 6.62
C HIS A 72 41.20 1.37 6.41
N LEU A 73 40.73 2.58 6.72
CA LEU A 73 39.34 2.95 6.48
C LEU A 73 38.93 2.83 4.99
N ALA A 74 39.81 3.21 4.05
CA ALA A 74 39.57 3.06 2.61
C ALA A 74 39.60 1.59 2.14
N ILE A 75 40.39 0.74 2.81
CA ILE A 75 40.42 -0.70 2.52
C ILE A 75 39.11 -1.33 2.99
N VAL A 76 38.73 -1.09 4.24
CA VAL A 76 37.55 -1.73 4.84
C VAL A 76 36.27 -1.17 4.22
N SER A 77 36.17 0.13 3.91
CA SER A 77 34.97 0.67 3.24
C SER A 77 34.67 0.00 1.90
N ARG A 78 35.70 -0.43 1.16
CA ARG A 78 35.54 -1.20 -0.08
C ARG A 78 34.99 -2.60 0.16
N GLU A 79 35.45 -3.27 1.22
CA GLU A 79 34.99 -4.63 1.56
C GLU A 79 33.52 -4.65 1.95
N PHE A 80 33.02 -3.55 2.52
CA PHE A 80 31.61 -3.37 2.88
C PHE A 80 30.78 -2.64 1.80
N GLU A 81 31.38 -2.29 0.67
CA GLU A 81 30.73 -1.53 -0.41
C GLU A 81 30.06 -0.22 0.07
N VAL A 82 30.71 0.48 1.02
CA VAL A 82 30.23 1.76 1.55
C VAL A 82 30.93 2.93 0.83
N PRO A 83 30.18 3.85 0.19
CA PRO A 83 30.73 5.04 -0.45
C PRO A 83 31.65 5.82 0.49
N CYS A 84 32.90 6.04 0.09
CA CYS A 84 33.90 6.61 0.99
C CYS A 84 34.91 7.49 0.24
N LEU A 85 35.02 8.74 0.68
CA LEU A 85 36.01 9.72 0.23
C LEU A 85 37.09 9.89 1.29
N VAL A 86 38.36 9.75 0.90
CA VAL A 86 39.52 9.91 1.79
C VAL A 86 40.38 11.11 1.40
N GLY A 87 41.01 11.72 2.41
CA GLY A 87 41.76 12.97 2.21
C GLY A 87 40.85 14.09 1.71
N THR A 88 39.63 14.16 2.25
CA THR A 88 38.62 15.09 1.77
C THR A 88 38.87 16.49 2.31
N GLU A 89 39.16 17.43 1.41
CA GLU A 89 39.24 18.84 1.73
C GLU A 89 37.84 19.46 1.63
N LEU A 90 37.32 19.95 2.76
CA LEU A 90 36.06 20.68 2.83
C LEU A 90 36.33 22.19 2.70
N ILE A 91 35.57 22.85 1.84
CA ILE A 91 35.68 24.28 1.51
C ILE A 91 34.79 25.13 2.44
N THR A 92 33.80 24.49 3.08
CA THR A 92 32.88 25.08 4.06
C THR A 92 32.85 24.26 5.34
N ASP A 93 32.47 24.88 6.46
CA ASP A 93 32.26 24.16 7.71
C ASP A 93 31.01 23.26 7.59
N VAL A 94 31.23 21.96 7.69
CA VAL A 94 30.16 20.96 7.70
C VAL A 94 29.77 20.66 9.16
N VAL A 95 28.48 20.72 9.46
CA VAL A 95 27.91 20.47 10.79
C VAL A 95 27.06 19.20 10.80
N ASP A 96 26.88 18.61 11.98
CA ASP A 96 25.98 17.47 12.14
C ASP A 96 24.55 17.87 11.73
N GLY A 97 23.84 16.97 11.05
CA GLY A 97 22.52 17.26 10.49
C GLY A 97 22.53 17.89 9.10
N MET A 98 23.69 18.27 8.54
CA MET A 98 23.78 18.79 7.17
C MET A 98 23.60 17.65 6.16
N THR A 99 22.68 17.82 5.21
CA THR A 99 22.52 16.86 4.11
C THR A 99 23.57 17.12 3.03
N VAL A 100 24.24 16.06 2.60
CA VAL A 100 25.25 16.11 1.54
C VAL A 100 25.04 14.97 0.57
N THR A 101 25.63 15.11 -0.62
CA THR A 101 25.72 14.04 -1.60
C THR A 101 27.17 13.74 -1.93
N LEU A 102 27.55 12.47 -1.86
CA LEU A 102 28.84 11.95 -2.33
C LEU A 102 28.70 11.48 -3.77
N ALA A 103 29.47 12.04 -4.69
CA ALA A 103 29.48 11.66 -6.09
C ALA A 103 30.91 11.51 -6.62
N ILE A 104 31.03 10.88 -7.79
CA ILE A 104 32.29 10.79 -8.54
C ILE A 104 32.10 11.55 -9.85
N GLU A 105 32.78 12.69 -9.98
CA GLU A 105 32.80 13.54 -11.16
C GLU A 105 34.19 13.51 -11.79
N ASP A 106 34.29 13.16 -13.07
CA ASP A 106 35.57 13.06 -13.81
C ASP A 106 36.65 12.21 -13.10
N GLY A 107 36.23 11.19 -12.35
CA GLY A 107 37.12 10.31 -11.57
C GLY A 107 37.60 10.89 -10.24
N ALA A 108 37.15 12.08 -9.86
CA ALA A 108 37.38 12.68 -8.55
C ALA A 108 36.14 12.56 -7.66
N GLY A 109 36.35 12.34 -6.37
CA GLY A 109 35.26 12.32 -5.40
C GLY A 109 34.88 13.73 -5.01
N VAL A 110 33.60 14.05 -5.09
CA VAL A 110 33.06 15.37 -4.76
C VAL A 110 32.00 15.22 -3.68
N VAL A 111 32.00 16.16 -2.75
CA VAL A 111 30.94 16.36 -1.78
C VAL A 111 30.12 17.55 -2.26
N HIS A 112 28.88 17.30 -2.64
CA HIS A 112 27.94 18.36 -2.93
C HIS A 112 27.21 18.75 -1.65
N ASP A 113 27.15 20.06 -1.42
CA ASP A 113 26.09 20.63 -0.63
C ASP A 113 24.83 20.44 -1.45
N VAL A 114 23.81 19.92 -0.78
CA VAL A 114 22.46 20.08 -1.26
C VAL A 114 22.17 21.58 -1.14
N ALA A 115 22.60 22.34 -2.16
CA ALA A 115 21.97 23.61 -2.47
C ALA A 115 20.48 23.32 -2.41
N GLN A 116 19.82 23.90 -1.41
CA GLN A 116 18.42 23.71 -1.12
C GLN A 116 17.65 23.48 -2.42
N ALA A 117 17.18 22.24 -2.65
CA ALA A 117 15.76 22.17 -2.95
C ALA A 117 15.13 22.98 -1.82
N GLU A 118 14.44 24.05 -2.19
CA GLU A 118 13.89 25.08 -1.30
C GLU A 118 13.59 24.48 0.07
N ALA A 119 14.09 25.12 1.14
CA ALA A 119 13.92 24.69 2.53
C ALA A 119 12.58 23.98 2.69
N PRO A 120 12.46 22.80 3.38
CA PRO A 120 11.23 22.04 3.40
C PRO A 120 10.11 23.03 3.61
N ASP A 121 9.35 23.17 2.54
CA ASP A 121 8.24 24.09 2.42
C ASP A 121 7.54 24.02 3.77
N SER A 122 7.24 25.17 4.37
CA SER A 122 6.53 25.14 5.65
C SER A 122 5.34 24.18 5.49
N PRO A 123 4.84 23.51 6.54
CA PRO A 123 3.71 22.59 6.35
C PRO A 123 2.52 23.20 5.58
N ALA A 124 2.40 24.54 5.57
CA ALA A 124 1.51 25.30 4.68
C ALA A 124 1.88 25.22 3.19
N ASP A 125 3.14 25.43 2.83
CA ASP A 125 3.64 25.38 1.44
C ASP A 125 3.53 23.95 0.85
N VAL A 126 3.84 22.91 1.64
CA VAL A 126 3.61 21.50 1.22
C VAL A 126 2.12 21.24 1.03
N GLY A 127 1.28 21.80 1.90
CA GLY A 127 -0.18 21.73 1.78
C GLY A 127 -0.67 22.27 0.44
N ASP A 128 -0.21 23.45 0.05
CA ASP A 128 -0.61 24.10 -1.19
C ASP A 128 -0.11 23.34 -2.43
N ALA A 129 1.14 22.84 -2.39
CA ALA A 129 1.70 21.99 -3.44
C ALA A 129 0.91 20.67 -3.59
N TRP A 130 0.54 20.05 -2.47
CA TRP A 130 -0.25 18.82 -2.47
C TRP A 130 -1.64 19.03 -3.06
N TRP A 131 -2.35 20.09 -2.69
CA TRP A 131 -3.65 20.42 -3.30
C TRP A 131 -3.52 20.79 -4.78
N ALA A 132 -2.42 21.43 -5.19
CA ALA A 132 -2.13 21.64 -6.61
C ALA A 132 -1.94 20.31 -7.35
N TYR A 133 -1.28 19.33 -6.74
CA TYR A 133 -1.19 17.97 -7.27
C TYR A 133 -2.58 17.31 -7.41
N ILE A 134 -3.44 17.37 -6.38
CA ILE A 134 -4.80 16.79 -6.43
C ILE A 134 -5.59 17.33 -7.62
N ARG A 135 -5.52 18.65 -7.86
CA ARG A 135 -6.18 19.32 -9.00
C ARG A 135 -5.60 18.97 -10.36
N ARG A 136 -4.35 18.48 -10.44
CA ARG A 136 -3.70 18.09 -11.70
C ARG A 136 -4.48 16.97 -12.39
N VAL A 137 -4.66 17.12 -13.70
CA VAL A 137 -5.23 16.09 -14.59
C VAL A 137 -4.09 15.24 -15.10
N GLY A 138 -4.21 13.92 -14.98
CA GLY A 138 -3.23 12.96 -15.49
C GLY A 138 -3.41 12.65 -16.97
N ASP A 139 -2.69 11.65 -17.45
CA ASP A 139 -2.81 11.10 -18.80
C ASP A 139 -4.13 10.31 -19.00
N GLU A 140 -4.21 9.54 -20.08
CA GLU A 140 -5.40 8.74 -20.44
C GLU A 140 -5.80 7.69 -19.38
N ILE A 141 -4.87 7.39 -18.47
CA ILE A 141 -4.97 6.35 -17.45
C ILE A 141 -4.96 6.97 -16.05
N ALA A 142 -5.05 8.31 -16.02
CA ALA A 142 -5.02 9.21 -14.88
C ALA A 142 -3.69 9.23 -14.11
N VAL A 143 -2.59 8.79 -14.75
CA VAL A 143 -1.25 8.88 -14.17
C VAL A 143 -0.69 10.30 -14.34
N LYS A 144 -0.04 10.78 -13.30
CA LYS A 144 0.62 12.08 -13.23
C LYS A 144 1.79 11.97 -12.25
N ASP A 145 2.88 12.69 -12.52
CA ASP A 145 4.03 12.66 -11.63
C ASP A 145 3.69 13.27 -10.28
N PHE A 146 3.96 12.53 -9.21
CA PHE A 146 3.92 13.04 -7.84
C PHE A 146 5.28 13.67 -7.51
N ASP A 147 5.32 14.99 -7.59
CA ASP A 147 6.51 15.83 -7.44
C ASP A 147 6.58 16.56 -6.08
N VAL A 148 5.76 16.13 -5.11
CA VAL A 148 5.66 16.76 -3.78
C VAL A 148 6.48 15.96 -2.77
N THR A 149 7.46 16.60 -2.14
CA THR A 149 8.22 15.97 -1.04
C THR A 149 7.47 16.16 0.27
N VAL A 150 6.91 15.07 0.80
CA VAL A 150 6.11 15.11 2.03
C VAL A 150 6.92 14.55 3.20
N SER A 151 7.42 15.44 4.07
CA SER A 151 8.05 15.04 5.34
C SER A 151 7.02 14.47 6.32
N PRO A 152 7.42 13.71 7.36
CA PRO A 152 6.48 13.23 8.37
C PRO A 152 5.65 14.35 9.03
N ALA A 153 6.28 15.49 9.33
CA ALA A 153 5.58 16.64 9.91
C ALA A 153 4.59 17.29 8.93
N ALA A 154 4.93 17.35 7.65
CA ALA A 154 4.02 17.84 6.61
C ALA A 154 2.86 16.87 6.37
N LEU A 155 3.11 15.56 6.44
CA LEU A 155 2.08 14.53 6.37
C LEU A 155 1.08 14.66 7.51
N ASP A 156 1.57 14.80 8.76
CA ASP A 156 0.68 15.01 9.91
C ASP A 156 -0.13 16.31 9.77
N ALA A 157 0.46 17.37 9.22
CA ALA A 157 -0.26 18.61 8.94
C ALA A 157 -1.32 18.46 7.84
N LEU A 158 -1.04 17.71 6.77
CA LEU A 158 -1.98 17.37 5.70
C LEU A 158 -3.17 16.56 6.23
N ILE A 159 -2.89 15.56 7.08
CA ILE A 159 -3.89 14.72 7.75
C ILE A 159 -4.79 15.57 8.65
N ALA A 160 -4.20 16.46 9.46
CA ALA A 160 -4.95 17.33 10.38
C ALA A 160 -5.72 18.47 9.69
N GLN A 161 -5.47 18.70 8.40
CA GLN A 161 -6.05 19.82 7.68
C GLN A 161 -7.56 19.65 7.48
N GLU A 162 -8.33 20.70 7.74
CA GLU A 162 -9.79 20.70 7.50
C GLU A 162 -10.11 20.51 6.02
N LEU A 163 -11.05 19.59 5.76
CA LEU A 163 -11.61 19.35 4.43
C LEU A 163 -12.77 20.33 4.16
N THR A 164 -12.44 21.49 3.59
CA THR A 164 -13.42 22.51 3.18
C THR A 164 -14.28 22.04 2.00
N ASP A 165 -15.37 22.75 1.66
CA ASP A 165 -16.19 22.43 0.48
C ASP A 165 -15.40 22.39 -0.82
N ASP A 166 -14.48 23.33 -1.05
CA ASP A 166 -13.64 23.38 -2.25
C ASP A 166 -12.73 22.15 -2.34
N ARG A 167 -12.11 21.81 -1.20
CA ARG A 167 -11.19 20.67 -1.09
C ARG A 167 -11.90 19.32 -1.20
N LEU A 168 -13.12 19.23 -0.68
CA LEU A 168 -13.96 18.06 -0.84
C LEU A 168 -14.27 17.81 -2.33
N ASP A 169 -14.65 18.87 -3.06
CA ASP A 169 -14.90 18.77 -4.50
C ASP A 169 -13.62 18.41 -5.26
N ASP A 170 -12.48 19.03 -4.94
CA ASP A 170 -11.17 18.70 -5.51
C ASP A 170 -10.82 17.20 -5.35
N LEU A 171 -11.06 16.62 -4.17
CA LEU A 171 -10.84 15.19 -3.91
C LEU A 171 -11.80 14.30 -4.70
N ILE A 172 -13.10 14.59 -4.68
CA ILE A 172 -14.09 13.80 -5.42
C ILE A 172 -13.76 13.80 -6.91
N GLN A 173 -13.36 14.95 -7.44
CA GLN A 173 -12.94 15.06 -8.83
C GLN A 173 -11.62 14.31 -9.11
N HIS A 174 -10.66 14.32 -8.19
CA HIS A 174 -9.45 13.49 -8.30
C HIS A 174 -9.76 12.00 -8.29
N MET A 175 -10.56 11.53 -7.33
CA MET A 175 -11.01 10.14 -7.23
C MET A 175 -11.78 9.72 -8.50
N GLY A 176 -12.68 10.57 -8.99
CA GLY A 176 -13.43 10.31 -10.21
C GLY A 176 -12.52 10.15 -11.43
N ARG A 177 -11.47 10.98 -11.56
CA ARG A 177 -10.46 10.85 -12.62
C ARG A 177 -9.63 9.58 -12.47
N ALA A 178 -9.22 9.23 -11.25
CA ALA A 178 -8.44 8.03 -10.98
C ALA A 178 -9.24 6.74 -11.27
N PHE A 179 -10.53 6.72 -10.94
CA PHE A 179 -11.38 5.55 -11.07
C PHE A 179 -11.86 5.29 -12.50
N LYS A 180 -12.11 6.34 -13.29
CA LYS A 180 -12.70 6.21 -14.63
C LYS A 180 -11.91 5.29 -15.57
N PRO A 181 -10.57 5.37 -15.67
CA PRO A 181 -9.79 4.43 -16.47
C PRO A 181 -9.89 2.99 -15.98
N GLU A 182 -9.90 2.77 -14.66
CA GLU A 182 -9.97 1.42 -14.07
C GLU A 182 -11.28 0.71 -14.44
N ILE A 183 -12.40 1.44 -14.39
CA ILE A 183 -13.70 0.90 -14.79
C ILE A 183 -13.79 0.70 -16.31
N THR A 184 -13.22 1.62 -17.10
CA THR A 184 -13.29 1.58 -18.57
C THR A 184 -12.46 0.44 -19.17
N ARG A 185 -11.34 0.09 -18.53
CA ARG A 185 -10.45 -0.99 -18.96
C ARG A 185 -10.95 -2.39 -18.63
N ARG A 186 -11.98 -2.53 -17.78
CA ARG A 186 -12.54 -3.83 -17.42
C ARG A 186 -13.44 -4.40 -18.53
N SER A 187 -13.16 -5.62 -18.94
CA SER A 187 -14.02 -6.41 -19.82
C SER A 187 -15.10 -7.13 -19.01
N GLY A 188 -16.33 -6.59 -18.98
CA GLY A 188 -17.54 -7.25 -18.49
C GLY A 188 -17.64 -7.45 -16.96
N PHE A 189 -18.86 -7.32 -16.43
CA PHE A 189 -19.20 -7.65 -15.03
C PHE A 189 -20.05 -8.93 -15.02
N THR A 190 -19.39 -10.08 -15.12
CA THR A 190 -20.08 -11.37 -15.21
C THR A 190 -19.50 -12.36 -14.21
N SER A 191 -20.37 -13.13 -13.56
CA SER A 191 -20.03 -14.35 -12.84
C SER A 191 -21.14 -15.36 -13.08
N GLU A 192 -20.77 -16.61 -13.31
CA GLU A 192 -21.71 -17.72 -13.46
C GLU A 192 -22.36 -18.11 -12.13
N LEU A 193 -21.70 -17.77 -11.01
CA LEU A 193 -22.18 -18.10 -9.68
C LEU A 193 -22.91 -16.92 -9.04
N PHE A 194 -22.39 -15.70 -9.07
CA PHE A 194 -23.02 -14.56 -8.40
C PHE A 194 -23.57 -13.55 -9.41
N PRO A 195 -24.84 -13.12 -9.32
CA PRO A 195 -25.39 -12.07 -10.20
C PRO A 195 -24.71 -10.72 -9.93
N MET A 196 -23.65 -10.43 -10.69
CA MET A 196 -22.70 -9.36 -10.39
C MET A 196 -23.31 -7.97 -10.35
N LEU A 197 -24.06 -7.60 -11.38
CA LEU A 197 -24.64 -6.27 -11.50
C LEU A 197 -25.69 -5.98 -10.40
N PRO A 198 -26.61 -6.91 -10.08
CA PRO A 198 -27.49 -6.78 -8.93
C PRO A 198 -26.78 -6.46 -7.62
N TYR A 199 -25.84 -7.32 -7.19
CA TYR A 199 -25.21 -7.13 -5.88
C TYR A 199 -24.28 -5.92 -5.87
N MET A 200 -23.58 -5.62 -6.98
CA MET A 200 -22.68 -4.46 -7.05
C MET A 200 -23.47 -3.17 -6.92
N SER A 201 -24.62 -3.06 -7.60
CA SER A 201 -25.51 -1.90 -7.50
C SER A 201 -26.07 -1.76 -6.08
N MET A 202 -26.54 -2.86 -5.51
CA MET A 202 -27.12 -2.88 -4.17
C MET A 202 -26.08 -2.54 -3.10
N SER A 203 -24.86 -3.07 -3.21
CA SER A 203 -23.81 -2.85 -2.21
C SER A 203 -23.30 -1.41 -2.20
N VAL A 204 -23.07 -0.80 -3.37
CA VAL A 204 -22.61 0.60 -3.41
C VAL A 204 -23.68 1.54 -2.85
N ILE A 205 -24.96 1.29 -3.16
CA ILE A 205 -26.09 2.09 -2.64
C ILE A 205 -26.19 1.95 -1.12
N GLU A 206 -26.08 0.72 -0.61
CA GLU A 206 -26.10 0.47 0.84
C GLU A 206 -24.96 1.17 1.57
N ASP A 207 -23.76 1.13 1.02
CA ASP A 207 -22.61 1.82 1.60
C ASP A 207 -22.85 3.34 1.63
N PHE A 208 -23.42 3.91 0.56
CA PHE A 208 -23.79 5.33 0.55
C PHE A 208 -24.82 5.69 1.63
N HIS A 209 -25.80 4.81 1.88
CA HIS A 209 -26.80 5.06 2.91
C HIS A 209 -26.28 4.92 4.33
N SER A 210 -25.32 4.01 4.57
CA SER A 210 -24.96 3.56 5.93
C SER A 210 -23.59 4.03 6.42
N TYR A 211 -22.61 4.28 5.54
CA TYR A 211 -21.22 4.46 5.97
C TYR A 211 -21.01 5.67 6.87
N ALA A 212 -21.69 6.79 6.63
CA ALA A 212 -21.47 8.01 7.40
C ALA A 212 -21.74 7.80 8.91
N GLU A 213 -22.82 7.10 9.26
CA GLU A 213 -23.14 6.77 10.66
C GLU A 213 -22.13 5.77 11.23
N ARG A 214 -21.81 4.71 10.49
CA ARG A 214 -20.86 3.67 10.93
C ARG A 214 -19.46 4.26 11.15
N ILE A 215 -19.00 5.11 10.24
CA ILE A 215 -17.71 5.81 10.33
C ILE A 215 -17.70 6.78 11.51
N ALA A 216 -18.78 7.53 11.76
CA ALA A 216 -18.83 8.43 12.91
C ALA A 216 -18.61 7.69 14.24
N ILE A 217 -19.10 6.45 14.37
CA ILE A 217 -18.85 5.60 15.54
C ILE A 217 -17.39 5.13 15.59
N ILE A 218 -16.86 4.64 14.46
CA ILE A 218 -15.47 4.16 14.36
C ILE A 218 -14.48 5.28 14.65
N ASP A 219 -14.58 6.41 13.95
CA ASP A 219 -13.64 7.54 14.02
C ASP A 219 -13.64 8.20 15.40
N LYS A 220 -14.80 8.22 16.08
CA LYS A 220 -14.90 8.67 17.47
C LYS A 220 -14.15 7.76 18.44
N ALA A 221 -14.18 6.45 18.23
CA ALA A 221 -13.49 5.48 19.08
C ALA A 221 -12.00 5.41 18.77
N MET A 222 -11.63 5.52 17.49
CA MET A 222 -10.27 5.55 17.02
C MET A 222 -10.18 6.39 15.74
N PRO A 223 -9.53 7.56 15.79
CA PRO A 223 -9.38 8.41 14.62
C PRO A 223 -8.76 7.67 13.43
N ALA A 224 -9.23 7.98 12.22
CA ALA A 224 -8.80 7.36 10.97
C ALA A 224 -7.27 7.29 10.80
N GLU A 225 -6.54 8.35 11.17
CA GLU A 225 -5.09 8.40 11.09
C GLU A 225 -4.40 7.47 12.09
N GLU A 226 -5.00 7.25 13.26
CA GLU A 226 -4.51 6.26 14.23
C GLU A 226 -4.77 4.83 13.74
N LEU A 227 -5.95 4.58 13.17
CA LEU A 227 -6.24 3.31 12.48
C LEU A 227 -5.22 3.03 11.39
N GLY A 228 -4.93 4.02 10.53
CA GLY A 228 -3.98 3.89 9.43
C GLY A 228 -2.57 3.55 9.91
N ARG A 229 -2.08 4.25 10.94
CA ARG A 229 -0.77 3.96 11.56
C ARG A 229 -0.69 2.54 12.11
N ARG A 230 -1.74 2.05 12.79
CA ARG A 230 -1.78 0.66 13.31
C ARG A 230 -1.81 -0.40 12.22
N LEU A 231 -2.60 -0.16 11.19
CA LEU A 231 -2.68 -1.08 10.05
C LEU A 231 -1.35 -1.18 9.29
N ARG A 232 -0.53 -0.12 9.36
CA ARG A 232 0.81 -0.08 8.77
C ARG A 232 1.83 -0.96 9.50
N GLU A 233 1.61 -1.30 10.77
CA GLU A 233 2.61 -1.99 11.62
C GLU A 233 2.99 -3.40 11.13
N GLY A 234 2.18 -4.03 10.28
CA GLY A 234 2.50 -5.35 9.75
C GLY A 234 1.53 -5.85 8.70
N PRO A 235 1.86 -6.97 8.03
CA PRO A 235 1.03 -7.55 6.99
C PRO A 235 -0.23 -8.20 7.57
N ASN A 236 -1.14 -8.57 6.69
CA ASN A 236 -2.31 -9.40 7.00
C ASN A 236 -3.28 -8.82 8.05
N LYS A 237 -3.31 -7.49 8.22
CA LYS A 237 -4.24 -6.81 9.15
C LYS A 237 -5.58 -6.52 8.48
N VAL A 238 -5.57 -5.65 7.48
CA VAL A 238 -6.72 -5.28 6.65
C VAL A 238 -6.21 -5.04 5.23
N SER A 239 -7.01 -5.39 4.22
CA SER A 239 -6.64 -5.16 2.82
C SER A 239 -6.55 -3.66 2.55
N PRO A 240 -5.44 -3.16 1.95
CA PRO A 240 -5.41 -1.82 1.37
C PRO A 240 -6.56 -1.55 0.38
N LEU A 241 -7.06 -2.59 -0.32
CA LEU A 241 -8.24 -2.45 -1.17
C LEU A 241 -9.50 -2.12 -0.35
N TRP A 242 -9.65 -2.62 0.87
CA TRP A 242 -10.77 -2.20 1.74
C TRP A 242 -10.64 -0.74 2.15
N ILE A 243 -9.42 -0.21 2.38
CA ILE A 243 -9.21 1.23 2.60
C ILE A 243 -9.69 2.01 1.38
N TRP A 244 -9.24 1.64 0.18
CA TRP A 244 -9.67 2.25 -1.07
C TRP A 244 -11.20 2.22 -1.25
N MET A 245 -11.84 1.09 -0.96
CA MET A 245 -13.29 0.94 -1.10
C MET A 245 -14.09 1.89 -0.21
N ILE A 246 -13.60 2.32 0.96
CA ILE A 246 -14.33 3.23 1.84
C ILE A 246 -14.76 4.51 1.12
N GLY A 247 -13.86 5.13 0.36
CA GLY A 247 -14.17 6.32 -0.42
C GLY A 247 -14.82 5.99 -1.76
N TYR A 248 -14.19 5.11 -2.54
CA TYR A 248 -14.56 4.88 -3.93
C TYR A 248 -15.88 4.12 -4.09
N HIS A 249 -16.11 3.05 -3.32
CA HIS A 249 -17.34 2.26 -3.38
C HIS A 249 -18.54 3.06 -2.86
N PHE A 250 -18.34 3.85 -1.80
CA PHE A 250 -19.32 4.82 -1.29
C PHE A 250 -19.74 5.84 -2.37
N LEU A 251 -18.78 6.45 -3.07
CA LEU A 251 -19.08 7.42 -4.13
C LEU A 251 -19.73 6.77 -5.37
N CYS A 252 -19.46 5.50 -5.67
CA CYS A 252 -20.21 4.77 -6.68
C CYS A 252 -21.71 4.70 -6.35
N GLY A 253 -22.05 4.52 -5.07
CA GLY A 253 -23.44 4.50 -4.59
C GLY A 253 -24.15 5.83 -4.79
N ARG A 254 -23.42 6.92 -4.51
CA ARG A 254 -23.88 8.28 -4.78
C ARG A 254 -24.25 8.44 -6.26
N GLU A 255 -23.38 8.04 -7.19
CA GLU A 255 -23.66 8.19 -8.62
C GLU A 255 -24.83 7.31 -9.08
N CYS A 256 -24.98 6.11 -8.52
CA CYS A 256 -26.14 5.26 -8.78
C CYS A 256 -27.45 5.96 -8.37
N LEU A 257 -27.48 6.59 -7.20
CA LEU A 257 -28.65 7.32 -6.68
C LEU A 257 -28.95 8.61 -7.47
N ILE A 258 -27.91 9.33 -7.91
CA ILE A 258 -28.05 10.47 -8.83
C ILE A 258 -28.66 9.98 -10.16
N LYS A 259 -28.15 8.87 -10.69
CA LYS A 259 -28.61 8.29 -11.95
C LYS A 259 -30.09 7.90 -11.93
N VAL A 260 -30.57 7.30 -10.83
CA VAL A 260 -32.00 6.97 -10.67
C VAL A 260 -32.87 8.16 -10.25
N GLY A 261 -32.25 9.32 -9.98
CA GLY A 261 -32.95 10.58 -9.71
C GLY A 261 -33.47 10.72 -8.28
N THR A 262 -32.98 9.92 -7.33
CA THR A 262 -33.36 9.99 -5.91
C THR A 262 -32.46 10.91 -5.09
N LEU A 263 -31.33 11.33 -5.66
CA LEU A 263 -30.33 12.18 -5.02
C LEU A 263 -29.88 13.30 -5.97
N ALA A 264 -29.85 14.55 -5.52
CA ALA A 264 -29.15 15.61 -6.23
C ALA A 264 -27.64 15.59 -5.89
N PRO A 265 -26.74 16.01 -6.79
CA PRO A 265 -25.30 15.96 -6.53
C PRO A 265 -24.86 16.65 -5.22
N GLY A 266 -25.51 17.74 -4.83
CA GLY A 266 -25.18 18.49 -3.61
C GLY A 266 -25.80 17.94 -2.31
N ASP A 267 -26.66 16.94 -2.39
CA ASP A 267 -27.34 16.36 -1.22
C ASP A 267 -26.35 15.57 -0.34
N ARG A 268 -26.68 15.45 0.96
CA ARG A 268 -25.89 14.68 1.95
C ARG A 268 -24.41 15.12 2.04
N ARG A 269 -24.09 16.38 1.72
CA ARG A 269 -22.72 16.91 1.67
C ARG A 269 -21.87 16.57 2.90
N GLU A 270 -22.42 16.74 4.10
CA GLU A 270 -21.65 16.51 5.33
C GLU A 270 -21.38 15.02 5.59
N ASP A 271 -22.28 14.13 5.17
CA ASP A 271 -22.04 12.69 5.20
C ASP A 271 -20.94 12.31 4.20
N ILE A 272 -20.98 12.90 3.00
CA ILE A 272 -19.92 12.73 1.99
C ILE A 272 -18.58 13.24 2.54
N ARG A 273 -18.57 14.40 3.20
CA ARG A 273 -17.36 14.95 3.84
C ARG A 273 -16.82 13.99 4.89
N ALA A 274 -17.67 13.48 5.77
CA ALA A 274 -17.26 12.57 6.84
C ALA A 274 -16.60 11.31 6.29
N VAL A 275 -17.18 10.69 5.26
CA VAL A 275 -16.65 9.47 4.65
C VAL A 275 -15.36 9.73 3.86
N VAL A 276 -15.35 10.76 3.02
CA VAL A 276 -14.17 11.11 2.19
C VAL A 276 -13.01 11.58 3.05
N ASP A 277 -13.25 12.34 4.12
CA ASP A 277 -12.20 12.77 5.03
C ASP A 277 -11.64 11.61 5.86
N PHE A 278 -12.51 10.71 6.36
CA PHE A 278 -12.07 9.49 7.03
C PHE A 278 -11.17 8.66 6.12
N TRP A 279 -11.61 8.42 4.87
CA TRP A 279 -10.79 7.72 3.86
C TRP A 279 -9.45 8.42 3.61
N ARG A 280 -9.45 9.74 3.44
CA ARG A 280 -8.24 10.53 3.18
C ARG A 280 -7.23 10.41 4.32
N ARG A 281 -7.66 10.64 5.57
CA ARG A 281 -6.81 10.54 6.76
C ARG A 281 -6.26 9.14 6.96
N LEU A 282 -7.12 8.12 6.82
CA LEU A 282 -6.76 6.71 6.91
C LEU A 282 -5.70 6.34 5.86
N THR A 283 -5.93 6.71 4.61
CA THR A 283 -5.04 6.39 3.48
C THR A 283 -3.68 7.06 3.63
N LEU A 284 -3.64 8.36 3.91
CA LEU A 284 -2.40 9.11 4.11
C LEU A 284 -1.57 8.53 5.26
N ALA A 285 -2.21 8.20 6.38
CA ALA A 285 -1.55 7.61 7.53
C ALA A 285 -1.04 6.17 7.27
N HIS A 286 -1.83 5.36 6.56
CA HIS A 286 -1.47 4.00 6.22
C HIS A 286 -0.30 3.95 5.24
N ARG A 287 -0.37 4.71 4.14
CA ARG A 287 0.69 4.74 3.12
C ARG A 287 1.95 5.42 3.63
N GLY A 288 1.80 6.55 4.30
CA GLY A 288 2.91 7.29 4.90
C GLY A 288 3.83 8.02 3.91
N ASP A 289 3.51 7.98 2.61
CA ASP A 289 4.32 8.55 1.51
C ASP A 289 3.71 9.84 0.92
N GLY A 290 2.56 10.28 1.45
CA GLY A 290 1.85 11.49 0.99
C GLY A 290 0.95 11.28 -0.23
N THR A 291 0.86 10.08 -0.77
CA THR A 291 -0.02 9.75 -1.91
C THR A 291 -1.36 9.15 -1.45
N LEU A 292 -2.37 9.12 -2.33
CA LEU A 292 -3.69 8.52 -2.05
C LEU A 292 -3.86 7.18 -2.75
N ASP A 293 -3.55 7.13 -4.04
CA ASP A 293 -3.70 5.93 -4.86
C ASP A 293 -2.34 5.31 -5.21
N TYR A 294 -2.31 4.03 -5.61
CA TYR A 294 -1.06 3.37 -6.00
C TYR A 294 -0.51 4.01 -7.28
N LYS A 295 -1.39 4.43 -8.20
CA LYS A 295 -1.00 5.16 -9.41
C LYS A 295 -0.27 6.47 -9.12
N ASP A 296 -0.66 7.19 -8.07
CA ASP A 296 0.02 8.41 -7.62
C ASP A 296 1.46 8.10 -7.16
N ALA A 297 1.68 6.90 -6.63
CA ALA A 297 3.00 6.40 -6.21
C ALA A 297 3.70 5.56 -7.29
N GLY A 298 3.40 5.80 -8.57
CA GLY A 298 4.02 5.09 -9.70
C GLY A 298 3.69 3.59 -9.73
N PHE A 299 2.43 3.25 -9.42
CA PHE A 299 1.93 1.88 -9.29
C PHE A 299 2.63 1.06 -8.21
N THR A 300 2.85 1.69 -7.06
CA THR A 300 3.44 1.04 -5.89
C THR A 300 2.62 1.26 -4.61
N ASN A 301 2.76 0.35 -3.66
CA ASN A 301 2.26 0.53 -2.31
C ASN A 301 3.25 -0.02 -1.29
N ARG A 302 4.12 0.87 -0.80
CA ARG A 302 5.21 0.52 0.13
C ARG A 302 4.86 0.94 1.56
N TYR A 303 3.70 0.51 2.04
CA TYR A 303 3.23 0.90 3.35
C TYR A 303 3.99 0.20 4.49
N LEU A 304 4.43 -1.05 4.30
CA LEU A 304 5.09 -1.81 5.36
C LEU A 304 6.44 -1.18 5.77
N PRO A 305 6.77 -1.13 7.07
CA PRO A 305 8.09 -0.73 7.55
C PRO A 305 9.20 -1.61 6.98
N GLY A 306 10.36 -1.02 6.69
CA GLY A 306 11.51 -1.76 6.14
C GLY A 306 11.90 -2.97 6.97
N SER A 307 11.94 -2.83 8.30
CA SER A 307 12.24 -3.93 9.23
C SER A 307 11.28 -5.12 9.12
N VAL A 308 9.99 -4.86 8.85
CA VAL A 308 8.98 -5.91 8.64
C VAL A 308 9.20 -6.62 7.31
N VAL A 309 9.53 -5.87 6.26
CA VAL A 309 9.85 -6.45 4.94
C VAL A 309 11.14 -7.28 5.02
N ASP A 310 12.15 -6.80 5.76
CA ASP A 310 13.40 -7.53 6.00
C ASP A 310 13.18 -8.82 6.78
N GLU A 311 12.34 -8.80 7.81
CA GLU A 311 11.96 -10.01 8.55
C GLU A 311 11.26 -11.02 7.62
N LEU A 312 10.24 -10.56 6.88
CA LEU A 312 9.47 -11.41 5.98
C LEU A 312 10.35 -12.04 4.89
N SER A 313 11.16 -11.22 4.22
CA SER A 313 12.06 -11.66 3.14
C SER A 313 13.28 -12.41 3.64
N GLY A 314 13.73 -12.19 4.88
CA GLY A 314 14.82 -12.93 5.51
C GLY A 314 14.49 -14.40 5.76
N GLY A 315 13.21 -14.75 5.84
CA GLY A 315 12.74 -16.14 5.86
C GLY A 315 12.63 -16.80 4.47
N ALA A 316 12.95 -16.09 3.39
CA ALA A 316 12.79 -16.60 2.04
C ALA A 316 13.85 -17.66 1.70
N GLN A 317 13.42 -18.69 0.97
CA GLN A 317 14.29 -19.74 0.48
C GLN A 317 14.38 -19.70 -1.04
N ALA A 318 15.57 -19.99 -1.57
CA ALA A 318 15.76 -20.16 -3.00
C ALA A 318 14.88 -21.32 -3.51
N LEU A 319 14.20 -21.09 -4.64
CA LEU A 319 13.24 -22.00 -5.20
C LEU A 319 13.89 -22.88 -6.28
N ASP A 320 13.97 -24.17 -6.02
CA ASP A 320 14.18 -25.15 -7.08
C ASP A 320 12.88 -25.42 -7.86
N SER A 321 12.95 -26.21 -8.94
CA SER A 321 11.79 -26.50 -9.78
C SER A 321 10.62 -27.17 -9.01
N PRO A 322 10.83 -28.20 -8.17
CA PRO A 322 9.78 -28.75 -7.30
C PRO A 322 9.15 -27.72 -6.37
N THR A 323 9.96 -26.88 -5.73
CA THR A 323 9.49 -25.90 -4.74
C THR A 323 8.75 -24.74 -5.40
N SER A 324 9.24 -24.24 -6.53
CA SER A 324 8.54 -23.27 -7.38
C SER A 324 7.17 -23.80 -7.82
N LYS A 325 7.09 -25.08 -8.20
CA LYS A 325 5.81 -25.73 -8.55
C LYS A 325 4.86 -25.83 -7.34
N ALA A 326 5.38 -26.14 -6.16
CA ALA A 326 4.59 -26.18 -4.92
C ALA A 326 4.05 -24.78 -4.55
N LEU A 327 4.88 -23.74 -4.65
CA LEU A 327 4.48 -22.34 -4.42
C LEU A 327 3.36 -21.92 -5.38
N LYS A 328 3.55 -22.15 -6.69
CA LYS A 328 2.54 -21.83 -7.72
C LYS A 328 1.21 -22.53 -7.45
N ARG A 329 1.26 -23.80 -7.02
CA ARG A 329 0.07 -24.55 -6.64
C ARG A 329 -0.59 -23.96 -5.39
N LEU A 330 0.18 -23.68 -4.34
CA LEU A 330 -0.35 -23.06 -3.12
C LEU A 330 -1.03 -21.74 -3.44
N ASN A 331 -0.33 -20.81 -4.10
CA ASN A 331 -0.86 -19.52 -4.55
C ASN A 331 -2.17 -19.69 -5.34
N ALA A 332 -2.20 -20.55 -6.35
CA ALA A 332 -3.41 -20.78 -7.15
C ALA A 332 -4.59 -21.30 -6.29
N THR A 333 -4.34 -22.25 -5.40
CA THR A 333 -5.36 -22.81 -4.51
C THR A 333 -5.90 -21.76 -3.55
N VAL A 334 -5.04 -21.02 -2.85
CA VAL A 334 -5.48 -20.01 -1.89
C VAL A 334 -6.15 -18.82 -2.59
N SER A 335 -5.69 -18.43 -3.78
CA SER A 335 -6.39 -17.42 -4.59
C SER A 335 -7.80 -17.86 -4.93
N GLY A 336 -7.98 -19.07 -5.50
CA GLY A 336 -9.30 -19.58 -5.84
C GLY A 336 -10.23 -19.70 -4.63
N TYR A 337 -9.69 -20.14 -3.49
CA TYR A 337 -10.43 -20.16 -2.24
C TYR A 337 -10.84 -18.75 -1.79
N SER A 338 -9.92 -17.79 -1.81
CA SER A 338 -10.16 -16.41 -1.40
C SER A 338 -11.21 -15.73 -2.27
N PHE A 339 -11.20 -15.95 -3.59
CA PHE A 339 -12.27 -15.45 -4.48
C PHE A 339 -13.64 -15.91 -3.98
N LEU A 340 -13.78 -17.20 -3.71
CA LEU A 340 -15.06 -17.76 -3.30
C LEU A 340 -15.47 -17.35 -1.88
N TYR A 341 -14.52 -17.27 -0.94
CA TYR A 341 -14.76 -16.75 0.41
C TYR A 341 -15.34 -15.33 0.36
N PHE A 342 -14.87 -14.50 -0.58
CA PHE A 342 -15.35 -13.13 -0.79
C PHE A 342 -16.29 -13.01 -2.01
N CYS A 343 -17.11 -14.02 -2.29
CA CYS A 343 -18.16 -13.96 -3.33
C CYS A 343 -17.69 -13.44 -4.71
N ASP A 344 -16.64 -14.05 -5.25
CA ASP A 344 -15.92 -13.68 -6.49
C ASP A 344 -15.17 -12.34 -6.46
N SER A 345 -14.98 -11.75 -5.29
CA SER A 345 -14.17 -10.54 -5.12
C SER A 345 -12.72 -10.84 -4.76
N ARG A 346 -11.81 -9.94 -5.18
CA ARG A 346 -10.36 -10.00 -4.87
C ARG A 346 -9.98 -9.30 -3.58
N VAL A 347 -10.94 -8.74 -2.82
CA VAL A 347 -10.66 -7.98 -1.58
C VAL A 347 -9.81 -8.73 -0.55
N GLY A 348 -9.83 -10.06 -0.57
CA GLY A 348 -8.98 -10.92 0.27
C GLY A 348 -7.54 -11.12 -0.21
N ILE A 349 -7.16 -10.62 -1.39
CA ILE A 349 -5.83 -10.79 -1.99
C ILE A 349 -5.24 -9.41 -2.28
N CYS A 350 -4.11 -9.08 -1.65
CA CYS A 350 -3.46 -7.79 -1.88
C CYS A 350 -1.94 -7.92 -1.94
N ASP A 351 -1.36 -7.38 -3.02
CA ASP A 351 0.07 -7.17 -3.14
C ASP A 351 0.46 -5.78 -2.64
N SER A 352 1.58 -5.73 -1.92
CA SER A 352 2.28 -4.52 -1.54
C SER A 352 3.74 -4.58 -1.98
N GLY A 353 4.32 -3.41 -2.20
CA GLY A 353 5.64 -3.23 -2.78
C GLY A 353 5.59 -2.57 -4.18
N PRO A 354 6.48 -2.95 -5.11
CA PRO A 354 7.65 -3.78 -4.85
C PRO A 354 8.62 -3.04 -3.92
N TYR A 355 9.10 -3.73 -2.89
CA TYR A 355 10.10 -3.23 -1.96
C TYR A 355 11.50 -3.47 -2.53
N PRO A 356 12.37 -2.43 -2.61
CA PRO A 356 13.73 -2.58 -3.09
C PRO A 356 14.56 -3.58 -2.24
N ARG A 357 15.45 -4.32 -2.91
CA ARG A 357 16.52 -5.12 -2.30
C ARG A 357 17.86 -4.70 -2.93
N SER A 358 18.93 -5.46 -2.70
CA SER A 358 20.23 -5.22 -3.33
C SER A 358 20.17 -5.34 -4.87
N GLY A 359 20.75 -4.37 -5.57
CA GLY A 359 20.83 -4.39 -7.04
C GLY A 359 19.46 -4.24 -7.70
N THR A 360 19.14 -5.12 -8.65
CA THR A 360 17.86 -5.13 -9.36
C THR A 360 16.78 -5.99 -8.66
N ARG A 361 17.12 -6.62 -7.53
CA ARG A 361 16.18 -7.50 -6.83
C ARG A 361 15.12 -6.68 -6.12
N GLN A 362 13.90 -7.19 -6.15
CA GLN A 362 12.75 -6.61 -5.48
C GLN A 362 11.90 -7.70 -4.86
N THR A 363 11.14 -7.34 -3.83
CA THR A 363 10.20 -8.24 -3.14
C THR A 363 8.80 -7.64 -3.17
N ILE A 364 7.78 -8.43 -3.55
CA ILE A 364 6.40 -8.10 -3.17
C ILE A 364 6.00 -8.88 -1.93
N VAL A 365 5.13 -8.29 -1.11
CA VAL A 365 4.45 -8.98 -0.02
C VAL A 365 2.99 -9.16 -0.43
N ARG A 366 2.59 -10.42 -0.64
CA ARG A 366 1.23 -10.83 -1.01
C ARG A 366 0.49 -11.36 0.21
N ASP A 367 -0.60 -10.70 0.58
CA ASP A 367 -1.49 -11.15 1.65
C ASP A 367 -2.71 -11.88 1.09
N TYR A 368 -3.04 -12.98 1.76
CA TYR A 368 -4.33 -13.66 1.72
C TYR A 368 -5.01 -13.48 3.08
N LEU A 369 -6.04 -12.65 3.10
CA LEU A 369 -6.75 -12.25 4.30
C LEU A 369 -7.94 -13.17 4.55
N SER A 370 -8.23 -13.44 5.82
CA SER A 370 -9.47 -14.08 6.29
C SER A 370 -9.79 -15.40 5.61
N LEU A 371 -9.03 -16.44 5.95
CA LEU A 371 -9.30 -17.79 5.48
C LEU A 371 -10.31 -18.54 6.36
N ALA A 372 -10.59 -18.07 7.58
CA ALA A 372 -11.48 -18.70 8.56
C ALA A 372 -12.56 -17.69 9.02
N PRO A 373 -13.44 -18.00 10.00
CA PRO A 373 -14.29 -17.00 10.63
C PRO A 373 -13.46 -15.80 11.09
N SER A 374 -13.93 -14.60 10.80
CA SER A 374 -13.17 -13.36 10.96
C SER A 374 -14.07 -12.22 11.41
N SER A 375 -13.49 -11.02 11.61
CA SER A 375 -14.24 -9.81 11.98
C SER A 375 -15.32 -9.40 10.97
N TRP A 376 -15.23 -9.88 9.73
CA TRP A 376 -16.27 -9.70 8.71
C TRP A 376 -17.55 -10.46 9.06
N ALA A 377 -17.46 -11.51 9.89
CA ALA A 377 -18.57 -12.32 10.39
C ALA A 377 -19.58 -12.69 9.28
N TYR A 378 -19.05 -13.25 8.20
CA TYR A 378 -19.84 -13.76 7.09
C TYR A 378 -20.56 -15.06 7.49
N PRO A 379 -21.88 -15.17 7.26
CA PRO A 379 -22.63 -16.37 7.63
C PRO A 379 -22.12 -17.66 6.95
N TRP A 380 -21.67 -17.55 5.69
CA TRP A 380 -21.12 -18.70 4.97
C TRP A 380 -19.70 -19.07 5.41
N ALA A 381 -19.10 -18.35 6.35
CA ALA A 381 -17.74 -18.63 6.83
C ALA A 381 -17.71 -19.19 8.26
N GLU A 382 -18.83 -19.19 9.00
CA GLU A 382 -18.88 -19.44 10.46
C GLU A 382 -18.33 -20.82 10.89
N ASP A 383 -18.49 -21.84 10.05
CA ASP A 383 -18.10 -23.21 10.32
C ASP A 383 -16.80 -23.64 9.62
N LEU A 384 -16.12 -22.70 8.96
CA LEU A 384 -14.81 -22.94 8.36
C LEU A 384 -13.76 -23.11 9.47
N ALA A 385 -12.88 -24.09 9.30
CA ALA A 385 -11.77 -24.31 10.22
C ALA A 385 -10.49 -24.74 9.49
N PRO A 386 -10.00 -23.95 8.50
CA PRO A 386 -8.67 -24.20 7.95
C PRO A 386 -7.61 -23.98 9.02
N THR A 387 -6.45 -24.61 8.80
CA THR A 387 -5.32 -24.59 9.72
C THR A 387 -4.81 -23.17 10.00
N TYR A 388 -4.86 -22.30 8.99
CA TYR A 388 -4.44 -20.91 9.05
C TYR A 388 -5.61 -19.98 8.75
N VAL A 389 -5.66 -18.85 9.44
CA VAL A 389 -6.68 -17.80 9.27
C VAL A 389 -6.28 -16.74 8.25
N GLY A 390 -5.04 -16.78 7.77
CA GLY A 390 -4.47 -15.90 6.75
C GLY A 390 -3.11 -16.41 6.31
N LEU A 391 -2.64 -16.01 5.13
CA LEU A 391 -1.27 -16.27 4.65
C LEU A 391 -0.61 -14.98 4.20
N THR A 392 0.68 -14.83 4.45
CA THR A 392 1.52 -13.78 3.85
C THR A 392 2.65 -14.43 3.06
N MET A 393 2.86 -14.03 1.82
CA MET A 393 3.97 -14.50 0.98
C MET A 393 4.92 -13.34 0.68
N ALA A 394 6.21 -13.51 1.00
CA ALA A 394 7.25 -12.63 0.47
C ALA A 394 7.80 -13.29 -0.80
N LEU A 395 7.68 -12.61 -1.93
CA LEU A 395 8.03 -13.12 -3.25
C LEU A 395 9.11 -12.24 -3.86
N THR A 396 10.34 -12.76 -3.96
CA THR A 396 11.49 -12.01 -4.46
C THR A 396 11.83 -12.44 -5.88
N PHE A 397 12.16 -11.45 -6.72
CA PHE A 397 12.47 -11.62 -8.13
C PHE A 397 13.47 -10.55 -8.59
N ASP A 398 14.06 -10.76 -9.77
CA ASP A 398 14.85 -9.73 -10.45
C ASP A 398 13.92 -8.80 -11.25
N ARG A 399 13.90 -7.50 -10.94
CA ARG A 399 13.07 -6.52 -11.65
C ARG A 399 13.44 -6.41 -13.13
N ALA A 400 14.68 -6.75 -13.51
CA ALA A 400 15.12 -6.73 -14.91
C ALA A 400 14.41 -7.80 -15.77
N ALA A 401 13.73 -8.77 -15.15
CA ALA A 401 12.93 -9.76 -15.87
C ALA A 401 11.67 -9.18 -16.53
N PHE A 402 11.28 -7.94 -16.20
CA PHE A 402 10.05 -7.31 -16.65
C PHE A 402 10.33 -5.99 -17.37
N THR A 403 9.67 -5.75 -18.50
CA THR A 403 9.65 -4.44 -19.15
C THR A 403 8.65 -3.52 -18.47
N GLU A 404 7.52 -4.05 -18.02
CA GLU A 404 6.48 -3.33 -17.28
C GLU A 404 6.19 -4.03 -15.95
N PHE A 405 5.93 -3.23 -14.91
CA PHE A 405 5.59 -3.74 -13.58
C PHE A 405 4.69 -2.71 -12.90
N GLU A 406 3.47 -3.09 -12.59
CA GLU A 406 2.53 -2.26 -11.86
C GLU A 406 1.88 -3.07 -10.75
N ILE A 407 1.73 -2.45 -9.57
CA ILE A 407 0.69 -2.85 -8.62
C ILE A 407 -0.42 -1.82 -8.75
N ASN A 408 -1.58 -2.22 -9.25
CA ASN A 408 -2.70 -1.29 -9.43
C ASN A 408 -3.39 -0.95 -8.10
N ASP A 409 -4.30 0.02 -8.09
CA ASP A 409 -4.99 0.48 -6.87
C ASP A 409 -5.82 -0.60 -6.16
N TRP A 410 -6.09 -1.71 -6.86
CA TRP A 410 -6.76 -2.89 -6.30
C TRP A 410 -5.80 -3.96 -5.79
N GLY A 411 -4.53 -3.62 -5.60
CA GLY A 411 -3.52 -4.51 -5.05
C GLY A 411 -3.17 -5.70 -5.93
N THR A 412 -3.34 -5.58 -7.25
CA THR A 412 -2.95 -6.63 -8.22
C THR A 412 -1.64 -6.27 -8.84
N THR A 413 -0.70 -7.21 -8.86
CA THR A 413 0.49 -7.07 -9.69
C THR A 413 0.20 -7.48 -11.14
N PHE A 414 0.48 -6.58 -12.09
CA PHE A 414 0.60 -6.89 -13.51
C PHE A 414 2.04 -6.67 -13.97
N THR A 415 2.51 -7.53 -14.87
CA THR A 415 3.86 -7.48 -15.40
C THR A 415 3.86 -7.74 -16.90
N GLU A 416 4.87 -7.27 -17.61
CA GLU A 416 5.19 -7.72 -18.96
C GLU A 416 6.62 -8.28 -18.97
N PRO A 417 6.83 -9.58 -19.26
CA PRO A 417 5.83 -10.64 -19.48
C PRO A 417 4.90 -10.93 -18.29
N ASP A 418 3.71 -11.47 -18.53
CA ASP A 418 2.57 -11.63 -17.58
C ASP A 418 2.73 -12.66 -16.45
N GLN A 419 3.93 -13.21 -16.26
CA GLN A 419 4.17 -14.34 -15.35
C GLN A 419 5.07 -13.99 -14.17
N LEU A 420 4.61 -13.12 -13.27
CA LEU A 420 5.35 -12.76 -12.06
C LEU A 420 5.94 -13.98 -11.33
N LEU A 421 5.10 -14.98 -11.01
CA LEU A 421 5.51 -16.18 -10.29
C LEU A 421 6.50 -17.07 -11.06
N ALA A 422 6.69 -16.86 -12.37
CA ALA A 422 7.73 -17.54 -13.12
C ALA A 422 9.12 -16.93 -12.89
N SER A 423 9.18 -15.64 -12.57
CA SER A 423 10.42 -14.91 -12.26
C SER A 423 10.76 -14.88 -10.76
N VAL A 424 9.86 -15.37 -9.89
CA VAL A 424 10.14 -15.53 -8.46
C VAL A 424 11.13 -16.68 -8.27
N ASP A 425 12.29 -16.37 -7.71
CA ASP A 425 13.39 -17.31 -7.45
C ASP A 425 13.66 -17.51 -5.95
N GLU A 426 13.08 -16.68 -5.09
CA GLU A 426 13.11 -16.79 -3.62
C GLU A 426 11.72 -16.50 -3.06
N ALA A 427 11.24 -17.34 -2.13
CA ALA A 427 9.97 -17.08 -1.44
C ALA A 427 9.95 -17.52 0.02
N ALA A 428 9.20 -16.76 0.83
CA ALA A 428 8.79 -17.14 2.18
C ALA A 428 7.26 -17.19 2.24
N VAL A 429 6.70 -18.18 2.95
CA VAL A 429 5.26 -18.26 3.20
C VAL A 429 5.03 -18.31 4.69
N TYR A 430 4.23 -17.38 5.20
CA TYR A 430 3.87 -17.28 6.60
C TYR A 430 2.41 -17.65 6.79
N GLY A 431 2.15 -18.54 7.76
CA GLY A 431 0.80 -18.89 8.21
C GLY A 431 0.41 -18.06 9.42
N HIS A 432 -0.78 -17.46 9.40
CA HIS A 432 -1.36 -16.74 10.54
C HIS A 432 -2.35 -17.63 11.27
N ARG A 433 -2.28 -17.64 12.61
CA ARG A 433 -3.20 -18.40 13.48
C ARG A 433 -4.19 -17.47 14.18
N ALA A 434 -5.30 -18.05 14.65
CA ALA A 434 -6.37 -17.31 15.31
C ALA A 434 -5.94 -16.65 16.63
N ASP A 435 -4.87 -17.14 17.27
CA ASP A 435 -4.28 -16.55 18.48
C ASP A 435 -3.37 -15.34 18.18
N GLY A 436 -3.26 -14.95 16.91
CA GLY A 436 -2.42 -13.83 16.45
C GLY A 436 -0.96 -14.22 16.19
N THR A 437 -0.58 -15.49 16.39
CA THR A 437 0.77 -15.95 16.06
C THR A 437 0.95 -16.09 14.55
N ARG A 438 2.18 -15.81 14.11
CA ARG A 438 2.64 -15.98 12.74
C ARG A 438 3.82 -16.94 12.73
N GLU A 439 3.82 -17.91 11.83
CA GLU A 439 4.94 -18.85 11.68
C GLU A 439 5.39 -18.96 10.23
N LEU A 440 6.70 -19.14 10.03
CA LEU A 440 7.28 -19.42 8.72
C LEU A 440 7.04 -20.89 8.37
N LEU A 441 6.42 -21.12 7.21
CA LEU A 441 6.09 -22.45 6.72
C LEU A 441 7.22 -23.02 5.88
N ALA A 442 7.75 -24.17 6.30
CA ALA A 442 8.74 -24.89 5.52
C ALA A 442 8.14 -25.35 4.16
N PRO A 443 8.88 -25.28 3.03
CA PRO A 443 8.32 -25.56 1.71
C PRO A 443 7.64 -26.93 1.54
N GLU A 444 8.10 -27.95 2.26
CA GLU A 444 7.51 -29.28 2.31
C GLU A 444 6.06 -29.29 2.83
N SER A 445 5.68 -28.29 3.64
CA SER A 445 4.33 -28.17 4.21
C SER A 445 3.33 -27.46 3.28
N TRP A 446 3.79 -26.74 2.25
CA TRP A 446 2.91 -25.93 1.40
C TRP A 446 1.84 -26.77 0.67
N ALA A 447 2.17 -28.01 0.29
CA ALA A 447 1.22 -28.93 -0.33
C ALA A 447 0.11 -29.40 0.62
N GLU A 448 0.43 -29.54 1.92
CA GLU A 448 -0.55 -29.88 2.96
C GLU A 448 -1.52 -28.71 3.17
N VAL A 449 -1.00 -27.48 3.26
CA VAL A 449 -1.83 -26.27 3.38
C VAL A 449 -2.77 -26.12 2.19
N ALA A 450 -2.26 -26.32 0.97
CA ALA A 450 -3.11 -26.29 -0.22
C ALA A 450 -4.19 -27.40 -0.17
N THR A 451 -3.87 -28.58 0.35
CA THR A 451 -4.82 -29.70 0.46
C THR A 451 -5.92 -29.39 1.47
N ASP A 452 -5.58 -28.85 2.63
CA ASP A 452 -6.54 -28.40 3.65
C ASP A 452 -7.49 -27.32 3.09
N LEU A 453 -6.95 -26.27 2.48
CA LEU A 453 -7.77 -25.22 1.86
C LEU A 453 -8.67 -25.76 0.72
N SER A 454 -8.22 -26.75 -0.04
CA SER A 454 -9.04 -27.35 -1.11
C SER A 454 -10.31 -28.02 -0.57
N LYS A 455 -10.26 -28.60 0.63
CA LYS A 455 -11.44 -29.18 1.30
C LYS A 455 -12.47 -28.09 1.60
N TRP A 456 -12.03 -26.98 2.20
CA TRP A 456 -12.89 -25.87 2.56
C TRP A 456 -13.43 -25.12 1.34
N HIS A 457 -12.61 -25.00 0.29
CA HIS A 457 -13.04 -24.49 -1.02
C HIS A 457 -14.25 -25.27 -1.54
N MET A 458 -14.16 -26.60 -1.56
CA MET A 458 -15.25 -27.45 -2.05
C MET A 458 -16.53 -27.27 -1.23
N MET A 459 -16.41 -27.13 0.09
CA MET A 459 -17.55 -26.89 0.97
C MET A 459 -18.22 -25.55 0.68
N LEU A 460 -17.44 -24.47 0.52
CA LEU A 460 -17.95 -23.16 0.12
C LEU A 460 -18.62 -23.20 -1.25
N TYR A 461 -18.02 -23.90 -2.22
CA TYR A 461 -18.56 -24.00 -3.57
C TYR A 461 -19.92 -24.70 -3.57
N GLN A 462 -20.03 -25.82 -2.87
CA GLN A 462 -21.29 -26.54 -2.72
C GLN A 462 -22.36 -25.69 -2.03
N ARG A 463 -21.95 -24.92 -1.01
CA ARG A 463 -22.84 -24.00 -0.29
C ARG A 463 -23.41 -22.92 -1.22
N PHE A 464 -22.56 -22.18 -1.93
CA PHE A 464 -23.02 -21.15 -2.86
C PHE A 464 -23.79 -21.73 -4.05
N ALA A 465 -23.37 -22.87 -4.60
CA ALA A 465 -24.10 -23.52 -5.69
C ALA A 465 -25.50 -24.00 -5.27
N GLY A 466 -25.70 -24.29 -3.98
CA GLY A 466 -27.00 -24.64 -3.41
C GLY A 466 -27.90 -23.46 -3.09
N MET A 467 -27.38 -22.23 -3.09
CA MET A 467 -28.16 -21.02 -2.85
C MET A 467 -29.01 -20.65 -4.07
N SER A 468 -30.21 -20.14 -3.80
CA SER A 468 -31.05 -19.44 -4.77
C SER A 468 -30.32 -18.20 -5.34
N ARG A 469 -30.89 -17.60 -6.39
CA ARG A 469 -30.37 -16.35 -6.96
C ARG A 469 -30.35 -15.23 -5.92
N GLU A 470 -31.48 -15.03 -5.24
CA GLU A 470 -31.66 -14.04 -4.18
C GLU A 470 -30.63 -14.21 -3.05
N GLU A 471 -30.47 -15.44 -2.53
CA GLU A 471 -29.49 -15.71 -1.48
C GLU A 471 -28.04 -15.38 -1.92
N ARG A 472 -27.69 -15.61 -3.19
CA ARG A 472 -26.37 -15.26 -3.73
C ARG A 472 -26.18 -13.76 -3.87
N ILE A 473 -27.22 -13.03 -4.29
CA ILE A 473 -27.21 -11.56 -4.34
C ILE A 473 -27.02 -10.98 -2.94
N LEU A 474 -27.80 -11.46 -1.97
CA LEU A 474 -27.72 -11.00 -0.58
C LEU A 474 -26.38 -11.36 0.07
N ALA A 475 -25.82 -12.54 -0.21
CA ALA A 475 -24.50 -12.94 0.28
C ALA A 475 -23.41 -12.02 -0.26
N ALA A 476 -23.36 -11.79 -1.58
CA ALA A 476 -22.37 -10.91 -2.20
C ALA A 476 -22.55 -9.43 -1.79
N THR A 477 -23.79 -8.99 -1.57
CA THR A 477 -24.05 -7.65 -1.04
C THR A 477 -23.57 -7.53 0.41
N THR A 478 -23.84 -8.54 1.25
CA THR A 478 -23.36 -8.61 2.65
C THR A 478 -21.83 -8.59 2.70
N MET A 479 -21.17 -9.24 1.74
CA MET A 479 -19.71 -9.26 1.62
C MET A 479 -19.16 -7.83 1.50
N TYR A 480 -19.67 -7.04 0.55
CA TYR A 480 -19.21 -5.65 0.37
C TYR A 480 -19.61 -4.72 1.50
N THR A 481 -20.85 -4.82 1.98
CA THR A 481 -21.39 -3.91 3.00
C THR A 481 -20.81 -4.15 4.40
N SER A 482 -20.12 -5.29 4.59
CA SER A 482 -19.30 -5.57 5.77
C SER A 482 -17.91 -4.92 5.73
N GLY A 483 -17.59 -4.12 4.70
CA GLY A 483 -16.25 -3.55 4.48
C GLY A 483 -15.68 -2.71 5.63
N LEU A 484 -16.55 -2.09 6.46
CA LEU A 484 -16.14 -1.34 7.64
C LEU A 484 -15.93 -2.21 8.91
N ARG A 485 -16.40 -3.47 8.93
CA ARG A 485 -16.31 -4.33 10.13
C ARG A 485 -14.88 -4.58 10.63
N PRO A 486 -13.86 -4.77 9.78
CA PRO A 486 -12.47 -4.93 10.23
C PRO A 486 -11.94 -3.68 10.95
N PHE A 487 -12.27 -2.49 10.45
CA PHE A 487 -11.88 -1.22 11.08
C PHE A 487 -12.59 -1.03 12.42
N ALA A 488 -13.89 -1.36 12.48
CA ALA A 488 -14.65 -1.37 13.73
C ALA A 488 -14.09 -2.37 14.75
N ALA A 489 -13.58 -3.52 14.29
CA ALA A 489 -12.98 -4.53 15.16
C ALA A 489 -11.65 -4.03 15.75
N VAL A 490 -10.80 -3.36 14.94
CA VAL A 490 -9.57 -2.71 15.43
C VAL A 490 -9.90 -1.59 16.42
N ALA A 491 -10.96 -0.81 16.17
CA ALA A 491 -11.45 0.24 17.06
C ALA A 491 -12.19 -0.29 18.30
N GLY A 492 -12.54 -1.58 18.35
CA GLY A 492 -13.23 -2.21 19.48
C GLY A 492 -14.73 -1.90 19.56
N VAL A 493 -15.36 -1.44 18.46
CA VAL A 493 -16.75 -0.95 18.44
C VAL A 493 -17.70 -1.74 17.53
N THR A 494 -17.31 -2.94 17.07
CA THR A 494 -18.16 -3.76 16.19
C THR A 494 -19.56 -4.02 16.75
N GLY A 495 -19.70 -4.12 18.08
CA GLY A 495 -20.98 -4.32 18.76
C GLY A 495 -21.82 -3.06 18.99
N GLU A 496 -21.28 -1.87 18.69
CA GLU A 496 -21.99 -0.58 18.81
C GLU A 496 -22.65 -0.16 17.49
N ILE A 497 -22.34 -0.85 16.40
CA ILE A 497 -22.76 -0.51 15.04
C ILE A 497 -23.91 -1.41 14.59
N ASP A 498 -24.93 -0.80 13.98
CA ASP A 498 -25.95 -1.52 13.24
C ASP A 498 -25.42 -1.90 11.84
N TRP A 499 -25.33 -3.21 11.62
CA TRP A 499 -24.86 -3.81 10.36
C TRP A 499 -26.01 -4.27 9.47
N THR A 500 -27.26 -3.99 9.84
CA THR A 500 -28.41 -4.25 8.96
C THR A 500 -28.41 -3.31 7.76
N MET A 501 -28.98 -3.77 6.65
CA MET A 501 -29.12 -2.95 5.45
C MET A 501 -30.17 -1.86 5.67
N SER A 502 -29.93 -0.68 5.11
CA SER A 502 -30.85 0.45 5.17
C SER A 502 -32.21 0.09 4.59
N PRO A 503 -33.32 0.53 5.21
CA PRO A 503 -34.66 0.44 4.62
C PRO A 503 -34.74 1.08 3.22
N ASP A 504 -33.96 2.13 2.96
CA ASP A 504 -33.94 2.82 1.66
C ASP A 504 -33.30 1.93 0.58
N THR A 505 -32.23 1.20 0.91
CA THR A 505 -31.64 0.19 0.02
C THR A 505 -32.63 -0.93 -0.25
N LEU A 506 -33.24 -1.47 0.80
CA LEU A 506 -34.20 -2.58 0.69
C LEU A 506 -35.43 -2.21 -0.13
N ALA A 507 -35.83 -0.93 -0.16
CA ALA A 507 -36.93 -0.45 -0.99
C ALA A 507 -36.64 -0.54 -2.50
N LEU A 508 -35.38 -0.73 -2.91
CA LEU A 508 -34.95 -0.92 -4.30
C LEU A 508 -34.77 -2.40 -4.69
N TYR A 509 -35.12 -3.33 -3.79
CA TYR A 509 -35.02 -4.77 -4.02
C TYR A 509 -36.35 -5.49 -3.72
N PRO A 510 -36.86 -6.40 -4.58
CA PRO A 510 -36.19 -6.92 -5.77
C PRO A 510 -36.18 -5.95 -6.95
N ASP A 511 -37.18 -5.09 -7.13
CA ASP A 511 -37.21 -4.15 -8.25
C ASP A 511 -36.61 -2.77 -7.86
N PRO A 512 -35.68 -2.18 -8.64
CA PRO A 512 -35.19 -2.66 -9.95
C PRO A 512 -33.93 -3.55 -9.88
N LEU A 513 -33.37 -3.82 -8.70
CA LEU A 513 -32.00 -4.32 -8.57
C LEU A 513 -31.79 -5.82 -8.86
N ASP A 514 -32.81 -6.68 -8.77
CA ASP A 514 -32.72 -8.10 -9.13
C ASP A 514 -32.71 -8.33 -10.65
N ASP A 515 -33.14 -7.35 -11.45
CA ASP A 515 -33.07 -7.42 -12.91
C ASP A 515 -31.67 -7.03 -13.41
N ASP A 516 -30.99 -7.94 -14.10
CA ASP A 516 -29.60 -7.76 -14.53
C ASP A 516 -29.43 -6.56 -15.48
N ASP A 517 -30.38 -6.32 -16.38
CA ASP A 517 -30.30 -5.23 -17.36
C ASP A 517 -30.53 -3.87 -16.70
N ARG A 518 -31.50 -3.78 -15.78
CA ARG A 518 -31.75 -2.56 -15.00
C ARG A 518 -30.61 -2.25 -14.03
N ALA A 519 -30.09 -3.27 -13.34
CA ALA A 519 -28.91 -3.10 -12.50
C ALA A 519 -27.70 -2.65 -13.32
N ALA A 520 -27.50 -3.22 -14.53
CA ALA A 520 -26.47 -2.78 -15.47
C ALA A 520 -26.64 -1.31 -15.88
N GLU A 521 -27.88 -0.88 -16.16
CA GLU A 521 -28.18 0.49 -16.50
C GLU A 521 -27.85 1.44 -15.35
N ILE A 522 -28.21 1.08 -14.12
CA ILE A 522 -27.95 1.87 -12.92
C ILE A 522 -26.44 1.99 -12.67
N PHE A 523 -25.74 0.87 -12.56
CA PHE A 523 -24.32 0.85 -12.19
C PHE A 523 -23.40 1.25 -13.35
N GLY A 524 -23.53 0.57 -14.50
CA GLY A 524 -22.62 0.74 -15.63
C GLY A 524 -22.68 2.13 -16.25
N SER A 525 -23.89 2.69 -16.40
CA SER A 525 -24.03 4.03 -17.01
C SER A 525 -23.75 5.18 -16.05
N ALA A 526 -23.87 4.97 -14.73
CA ALA A 526 -23.50 5.96 -13.73
C ALA A 526 -21.98 6.18 -13.71
N LEU A 527 -21.19 5.11 -13.75
CA LEU A 527 -19.74 5.18 -13.52
C LEU A 527 -18.92 5.46 -14.78
N VAL A 528 -19.48 5.19 -15.97
CA VAL A 528 -18.86 5.47 -17.28
C VAL A 528 -19.60 6.59 -18.00
N ALA A 529 -19.92 7.67 -17.27
CA ALA A 529 -20.57 8.83 -17.84
C ALA A 529 -19.64 9.51 -18.87
N ASN A 530 -19.86 9.23 -20.15
CA ASN A 530 -19.01 9.70 -21.26
C ASN A 530 -18.84 11.23 -21.34
N GLY A 531 -19.74 12.00 -20.72
CA GLY A 531 -19.69 13.46 -20.70
C GLY A 531 -18.85 14.09 -19.57
N LEU A 532 -18.42 13.31 -18.57
CA LEU A 532 -17.67 13.84 -17.42
C LEU A 532 -16.17 13.52 -17.52
N PRO A 533 -15.27 14.38 -16.99
CA PRO A 533 -13.83 14.10 -16.96
C PRO A 533 -13.46 12.93 -16.04
N GLY A 534 -14.32 12.57 -15.09
CA GLY A 534 -14.18 11.43 -14.19
C GLY A 534 -15.51 10.72 -13.92
N SER A 535 -15.50 9.66 -13.11
CA SER A 535 -16.68 8.87 -12.77
C SER A 535 -17.62 9.51 -11.74
N PHE A 536 -17.17 10.52 -10.99
CA PHE A 536 -17.93 11.10 -9.89
C PHE A 536 -18.34 12.55 -10.18
N SER A 537 -19.62 12.86 -9.99
CA SER A 537 -20.20 14.18 -10.20
C SER A 537 -19.69 15.17 -9.13
N PRO A 538 -19.44 16.45 -9.46
CA PRO A 538 -19.10 17.45 -8.45
C PRO A 538 -20.25 17.62 -7.44
N ILE A 539 -19.94 18.15 -6.26
CA ILE A 539 -20.95 18.47 -5.24
C ILE A 539 -21.67 19.78 -5.57
N ARG A 540 -21.02 20.68 -6.32
CA ARG A 540 -21.48 22.03 -6.61
C ARG A 540 -22.05 22.22 -8.01
#